data_AF-A0A7X0PIA2-F1
#
_entry.id   AF-A0A7X0PIA2-F1
#
_cell.length_a   1.000
_cell.length_b   1.000
_cell.length_c   1.000
_cell.angle_alpha   90.00
_cell.angle_beta   90.00
_cell.angle_gamma   90.00
#
_symmetry.space_group_name_H-M   'P 1'
#
loop_
_entity.id
_entity.type
_entity.pdbx_description
1 polymer ?
#
loop_
_entity_poly.entity_id
_entity_poly.type
_entity_poly.pdbx_seq_one_letter_code
_entity_poly.pdbx_strand_id
1 'polypeptide(L)'
;MKNLLPSMLVIASCALSGCDQSSTAPPSSIAPAAPTQTASAPVQSRAPAESNVSEARLLDDLRSQDFDRVIRTMNDAKRAQYAGHLTPIFVGFWNGTDLRGVDPNFLNHPRIRIEIADVLAQQEKNGYQGLDKAAFAQYARGLITSNDTQVANQAMLVLGISGSAADMSLLEGMAEDIAESRFRAAVIALAHNCNTTSALLDKLQARLNETWRKDFLAETREKFGPFRVCPSRSAG
;
A
#
# COMPACT_ATOMS: atom_id res chain seq x y z
N MET A 1 0.08 46.48 33.62
CA MET A 1 -0.03 47.45 32.51
C MET A 1 -0.44 46.65 31.28
N LYS A 2 -1.75 46.55 30.98
CA LYS A 2 -2.55 47.44 30.13
C LYS A 2 -2.24 47.30 28.63
N ASN A 3 -3.15 46.61 27.93
CA ASN A 3 -3.77 46.88 26.60
C ASN A 3 -3.97 45.53 25.85
N LEU A 4 -5.15 44.91 25.75
CA LEU A 4 -6.47 45.25 25.16
C LEU A 4 -6.48 45.45 23.62
N LEU A 5 -6.91 44.36 22.92
CA LEU A 5 -7.98 44.26 21.89
C LEU A 5 -7.80 45.01 20.52
N PRO A 6 -8.71 44.87 19.52
CA PRO A 6 -9.19 43.66 18.80
C PRO A 6 -9.51 43.90 17.28
N SER A 7 -10.21 42.93 16.65
CA SER A 7 -11.17 43.04 15.53
C SER A 7 -10.66 43.06 14.08
N MET A 8 -11.19 42.19 13.21
CA MET A 8 -12.48 42.42 12.53
C MET A 8 -12.99 41.18 11.77
N LEU A 9 -14.30 41.02 11.89
CA LEU A 9 -15.23 40.14 11.19
C LEU A 9 -15.72 40.86 9.92
N VAL A 10 -15.86 40.18 8.79
CA VAL A 10 -16.70 40.67 7.67
C VAL A 10 -17.64 39.55 7.24
N ILE A 11 -18.92 39.75 7.54
CA ILE A 11 -20.07 39.08 6.95
C ILE A 11 -20.58 40.01 5.85
N ALA A 12 -20.89 39.47 4.67
CA ALA A 12 -21.73 40.14 3.70
C ALA A 12 -22.76 39.15 3.14
N SER A 13 -24.00 39.33 3.56
CA SER A 13 -25.22 38.82 2.93
C SER A 13 -25.93 40.00 2.25
N CYS A 14 -26.57 39.74 1.11
CA CYS A 14 -27.84 40.30 0.58
C CYS A 14 -27.87 39.97 -0.94
N ALA A 15 -28.78 39.18 -1.52
CA ALA A 15 -30.25 39.13 -1.51
C ALA A 15 -30.89 39.89 -2.70
N LEU A 16 -31.90 39.24 -3.30
CA LEU A 16 -33.02 39.78 -4.11
C LEU A 16 -32.67 40.21 -5.55
N SER A 17 -33.48 40.05 -6.61
CA SER A 17 -34.85 39.53 -6.85
C SER A 17 -35.11 39.66 -8.37
N GLY A 18 -36.14 38.98 -8.89
CA GLY A 18 -36.98 39.57 -9.95
C GLY A 18 -37.30 38.70 -11.16
N CYS A 19 -38.57 38.33 -11.28
CA CYS A 19 -39.21 37.52 -12.33
C CYS A 19 -39.72 38.34 -13.54
N ASP A 20 -40.21 37.58 -14.55
CA ASP A 20 -41.24 37.89 -15.56
C ASP A 20 -40.84 38.79 -16.75
N GLN A 21 -41.32 38.64 -17.99
CA GLN A 21 -42.24 37.71 -18.70
C GLN A 21 -42.13 38.07 -20.20
N SER A 22 -42.31 37.12 -21.14
CA SER A 22 -42.98 37.42 -22.43
C SER A 22 -43.38 36.17 -23.24
N SER A 23 -44.70 35.92 -23.25
CA SER A 23 -45.65 35.41 -24.29
C SER A 23 -45.12 35.14 -25.74
N THR A 24 -45.65 34.26 -26.63
CA THR A 24 -46.84 33.36 -26.72
C THR A 24 -46.75 32.46 -27.99
N ALA A 25 -47.25 31.20 -27.88
CA ALA A 25 -47.96 30.34 -28.87
C ALA A 25 -47.25 29.72 -30.11
N PRO A 26 -47.80 28.67 -30.78
CA PRO A 26 -48.90 27.71 -30.46
C PRO A 26 -48.49 26.21 -30.52
N PRO A 27 -49.39 25.23 -30.26
CA PRO A 27 -49.01 23.85 -29.93
C PRO A 27 -48.95 22.92 -31.15
N SER A 28 -48.03 21.96 -31.14
CA SER A 28 -48.05 20.80 -32.04
C SER A 28 -48.04 19.51 -31.24
N SER A 29 -49.10 18.74 -31.45
CA SER A 29 -49.31 17.36 -31.03
C SER A 29 -48.21 16.45 -31.57
N ILE A 30 -47.48 15.76 -30.69
CA ILE A 30 -46.71 14.55 -31.03
C ILE A 30 -46.91 13.53 -29.90
N ALA A 31 -47.28 12.32 -30.31
CA ALA A 31 -47.59 11.14 -29.51
C ALA A 31 -46.45 10.72 -28.54
N PRO A 32 -46.77 9.98 -27.46
CA PRO A 32 -45.75 9.47 -26.53
C PRO A 32 -44.94 8.34 -27.18
N ALA A 33 -43.65 8.58 -27.40
CA ALA A 33 -42.69 7.54 -27.75
C ALA A 33 -42.43 6.63 -26.54
N ALA A 34 -42.37 5.33 -26.83
CA ALA A 34 -42.17 4.23 -25.90
C ALA A 34 -40.87 4.34 -25.07
N PRO A 35 -40.80 3.76 -23.86
CA PRO A 35 -39.61 3.79 -23.02
C PRO A 35 -38.48 2.97 -23.64
N THR A 36 -37.34 3.62 -23.88
CA THR A 36 -36.08 2.99 -24.26
C THR A 36 -35.61 2.08 -23.14
N GLN A 37 -35.57 0.78 -23.39
CA GLN A 37 -34.94 -0.22 -22.52
C GLN A 37 -33.43 0.01 -22.51
N THR A 38 -32.89 0.47 -21.38
CA THR A 38 -31.46 0.47 -21.13
C THR A 38 -31.01 -0.98 -20.94
N ALA A 39 -30.37 -1.54 -21.96
CA ALA A 39 -29.75 -2.86 -21.89
C ALA A 39 -28.62 -2.83 -20.85
N SER A 40 -28.82 -3.51 -19.72
CA SER A 40 -27.78 -3.80 -18.74
C SER A 40 -26.73 -4.71 -19.40
N ALA A 41 -25.58 -4.15 -19.76
CA ALA A 41 -24.42 -4.96 -20.15
C ALA A 41 -23.99 -5.83 -18.96
N PRO A 42 -23.73 -7.14 -19.16
CA PRO A 42 -23.25 -7.99 -18.09
C PRO A 42 -21.87 -7.51 -17.64
N VAL A 43 -21.74 -7.26 -16.33
CA VAL A 43 -20.46 -7.01 -15.66
C VAL A 43 -19.56 -8.20 -15.94
N GLN A 44 -18.64 -8.04 -16.89
CA GLN A 44 -17.58 -9.00 -17.12
C GLN A 44 -16.73 -9.07 -15.86
N SER A 45 -16.87 -10.16 -15.12
CA SER A 45 -15.93 -10.59 -14.10
C SER A 45 -14.56 -10.70 -14.75
N ARG A 46 -13.73 -9.67 -14.56
CA ARG A 46 -12.36 -9.62 -15.07
C ARG A 46 -11.57 -10.63 -14.24
N ALA A 47 -11.27 -11.79 -14.83
CA ALA A 47 -10.27 -12.70 -14.28
C ALA A 47 -9.00 -11.89 -13.95
N PRO A 48 -8.31 -12.18 -12.84
CA PRO A 48 -7.08 -11.46 -12.51
C PRO A 48 -6.11 -11.67 -13.67
N ALA A 49 -5.69 -10.59 -14.31
CA ALA A 49 -4.65 -10.65 -15.31
C ALA A 49 -3.43 -11.33 -14.66
N GLU A 50 -3.00 -12.45 -15.20
CA GLU A 50 -1.73 -13.06 -14.83
C GLU A 50 -0.65 -12.02 -15.11
N SER A 51 -0.21 -11.35 -14.06
CA SER A 51 0.79 -10.28 -14.09
C SER A 51 2.16 -10.89 -14.30
N ASN A 52 2.40 -11.48 -15.47
CA ASN A 52 3.68 -12.09 -15.81
C ASN A 52 4.66 -10.97 -16.20
N VAL A 53 5.44 -10.50 -15.23
CA VAL A 53 6.55 -9.57 -15.46
C VAL A 53 7.69 -10.31 -16.13
N SER A 54 8.06 -9.89 -17.35
CA SER A 54 9.24 -10.41 -18.03
C SER A 54 10.52 -9.75 -17.51
N GLU A 55 11.64 -10.46 -17.62
CA GLU A 55 12.96 -9.88 -17.33
C GLU A 55 13.22 -8.62 -18.16
N ALA A 56 12.91 -8.67 -19.46
CA ALA A 56 13.12 -7.52 -20.35
C ALA A 56 12.36 -6.28 -19.88
N ARG A 57 11.11 -6.43 -19.44
CA ARG A 57 10.31 -5.33 -18.88
C ARG A 57 10.92 -4.80 -17.58
N LEU A 58 11.33 -5.68 -16.66
CA LEU A 58 11.97 -5.27 -15.41
C LEU A 58 13.25 -4.46 -15.67
N LEU A 59 14.11 -4.94 -16.57
CA LEU A 59 15.37 -4.28 -16.89
C LEU A 59 15.17 -2.94 -17.62
N ASP A 60 14.19 -2.86 -18.53
CA ASP A 60 13.85 -1.59 -19.20
C ASP A 60 13.38 -0.54 -18.18
N ASP A 61 12.46 -0.92 -17.29
CA ASP A 61 11.95 -0.03 -16.26
C ASP A 61 13.08 0.42 -15.31
N LEU A 62 13.95 -0.49 -14.86
CA LEU A 62 15.08 -0.15 -13.99
C LEU A 62 16.08 0.79 -14.66
N ARG A 63 16.36 0.61 -15.96
CA ARG A 63 17.26 1.48 -16.72
C ARG A 63 16.67 2.86 -16.98
N SER A 64 15.34 2.98 -16.98
CA SER A 64 14.69 4.29 -17.11
C SER A 64 14.88 5.20 -15.91
N GLN A 65 15.25 4.65 -14.74
CA GLN A 65 15.40 5.35 -13.46
C GLN A 65 14.14 6.12 -13.00
N ASP A 66 12.98 5.81 -13.58
CA ASP A 66 11.68 6.31 -13.13
C ASP A 66 11.20 5.48 -11.93
N PHE A 67 11.23 6.10 -10.74
CA PHE A 67 10.81 5.44 -9.50
C PHE A 67 9.40 4.86 -9.58
N ASP A 68 8.43 5.60 -10.10
CA ASP A 68 7.04 5.16 -10.12
C ASP A 68 6.83 3.99 -11.08
N ARG A 69 7.51 4.02 -12.23
CA ARG A 69 7.50 2.93 -13.19
C ARG A 69 8.12 1.65 -12.61
N VAL A 70 9.28 1.78 -11.98
CA VAL A 70 9.99 0.65 -11.35
C VAL A 70 9.18 0.05 -10.21
N ILE A 71 8.64 0.88 -9.31
CA ILE A 71 7.83 0.43 -8.18
C ILE A 71 6.57 -0.31 -8.66
N ARG A 72 5.90 0.16 -9.72
CA ARG A 72 4.78 -0.56 -10.32
C ARG A 72 5.19 -1.96 -10.80
N THR A 73 6.31 -2.06 -11.51
CA THR A 73 6.78 -3.35 -12.03
C THR A 73 7.27 -4.29 -10.92
N MET A 74 7.86 -3.78 -9.85
CA MET A 74 8.18 -4.58 -8.65
C MET A 74 6.91 -5.07 -7.94
N ASN A 75 5.87 -4.23 -7.84
CA ASN A 75 4.57 -4.63 -7.30
C ASN A 75 3.89 -5.70 -8.16
N ASP A 76 3.96 -5.59 -9.49
CA ASP A 76 3.50 -6.61 -10.42
C ASP A 76 4.26 -7.94 -10.22
N ALA A 77 5.59 -7.87 -10.03
CA ALA A 77 6.43 -9.05 -9.76
C ALA A 77 6.09 -9.72 -8.41
N LYS A 78 5.74 -8.95 -7.37
CA LYS A 78 5.28 -9.48 -6.07
C LYS A 78 3.92 -10.19 -6.18
N ARG A 79 3.04 -9.71 -7.07
CA ARG A 79 1.67 -10.26 -7.25
C ARG A 79 1.64 -11.53 -8.08
N ALA A 80 2.60 -11.71 -8.99
CA ALA A 80 2.80 -12.99 -9.65
C ALA A 80 3.13 -14.03 -8.56
N GLN A 81 2.18 -14.91 -8.24
CA GLN A 81 2.32 -15.90 -7.16
C GLN A 81 3.57 -16.77 -7.29
N TYR A 82 4.22 -16.77 -8.45
CA TYR A 82 5.56 -17.30 -8.65
C TYR A 82 6.31 -16.52 -9.76
N ALA A 83 7.01 -15.46 -9.38
CA ALA A 83 8.02 -14.80 -10.24
C ALA A 83 9.41 -15.43 -10.05
N GLY A 84 9.49 -16.74 -9.79
CA GLY A 84 10.73 -17.42 -9.43
C GLY A 84 11.87 -17.25 -10.44
N HIS A 85 11.55 -16.95 -11.72
CA HIS A 85 12.54 -16.62 -12.75
C HIS A 85 13.22 -15.26 -12.55
N LEU A 86 12.58 -14.31 -11.87
CA LEU A 86 13.16 -13.00 -11.55
C LEU A 86 13.96 -13.01 -10.25
N THR A 87 13.72 -13.97 -9.35
CA THR A 87 14.40 -14.03 -8.04
C THR A 87 15.92 -14.00 -8.15
N PRO A 88 16.58 -14.77 -9.05
CA PRO A 88 18.04 -14.69 -9.21
C PRO A 88 18.54 -13.29 -9.58
N ILE A 89 17.75 -12.52 -10.34
CA ILE A 89 18.08 -11.15 -10.74
C ILE A 89 18.03 -10.24 -9.51
N PHE A 90 16.97 -10.31 -8.72
CA PHE A 90 16.85 -9.53 -7.49
C PHE A 90 17.93 -9.89 -6.46
N VAL A 91 18.33 -11.17 -6.37
CA VAL A 91 19.47 -11.61 -5.55
C VAL A 91 20.77 -10.98 -6.05
N GLY A 92 20.97 -10.94 -7.38
CA GLY A 92 22.12 -10.27 -8.00
C GLY A 92 22.18 -8.78 -7.68
N PHE A 93 21.05 -8.08 -7.76
CA PHE A 93 20.94 -6.66 -7.36
C PHE A 93 21.17 -6.45 -5.87
N TRP A 94 20.62 -7.34 -5.04
CA TRP A 94 20.81 -7.26 -3.59
C TRP A 94 22.29 -7.44 -3.22
N ASN A 95 22.94 -8.46 -3.74
CA ASN A 95 24.34 -8.74 -3.40
C ASN A 95 25.35 -7.85 -4.15
N GLY A 96 24.90 -7.08 -5.15
CA GLY A 96 25.78 -6.29 -6.00
C GLY A 96 26.65 -7.13 -6.93
N THR A 97 26.28 -8.39 -7.17
CA THR A 97 27.08 -9.36 -7.95
C THR A 97 26.71 -9.39 -9.43
N ASP A 98 25.48 -9.00 -9.78
CA ASP A 98 24.99 -8.91 -11.16
C ASP A 98 24.02 -7.74 -11.28
N LEU A 99 24.45 -6.67 -11.96
CA LEU A 99 23.66 -5.45 -12.11
C LEU A 99 22.95 -5.36 -13.46
N ARG A 100 23.24 -6.26 -14.43
CA ARG A 100 22.63 -6.28 -15.77
C ARG A 100 22.55 -4.92 -16.48
N GLY A 101 23.56 -4.06 -16.27
CA GLY A 101 23.63 -2.72 -16.85
C GLY A 101 22.67 -1.70 -16.22
N VAL A 102 22.09 -1.99 -15.06
CA VAL A 102 21.36 -1.02 -14.24
C VAL A 102 22.37 -0.24 -13.39
N ASP A 103 22.12 1.06 -13.21
CA ASP A 103 22.96 1.93 -12.40
C ASP A 103 22.99 1.46 -10.92
N PRO A 104 24.17 1.13 -10.35
CA PRO A 104 24.29 0.74 -8.95
C PRO A 104 23.80 1.80 -7.97
N ASN A 105 23.93 3.11 -8.29
CA ASN A 105 23.47 4.17 -7.39
C ASN A 105 21.94 4.18 -7.32
N PHE A 106 21.27 3.96 -8.45
CA PHE A 106 19.83 3.84 -8.50
C PHE A 106 19.33 2.60 -7.73
N LEU A 107 19.98 1.44 -7.91
CA LEU A 107 19.66 0.21 -7.17
C LEU A 107 19.85 0.35 -5.66
N ASN A 108 20.84 1.14 -5.22
CA ASN A 108 21.12 1.40 -3.82
C ASN A 108 20.33 2.58 -3.24
N HIS A 109 19.56 3.30 -4.05
CA HIS A 109 18.69 4.35 -3.55
C HIS A 109 17.65 3.76 -2.58
N PRO A 110 17.40 4.36 -1.40
CA PRO A 110 16.54 3.75 -0.37
C PRO A 110 15.17 3.29 -0.87
N ARG A 111 14.52 4.10 -1.74
CA ARG A 111 13.23 3.76 -2.38
C ARG A 111 13.28 2.49 -3.24
N ILE A 112 14.36 2.24 -3.96
CA ILE A 112 14.50 1.06 -4.82
C ILE A 112 14.99 -0.12 -4.01
N ARG A 113 15.98 0.11 -3.17
CA ARG A 113 16.62 -0.94 -2.37
C ARG A 113 15.64 -1.61 -1.41
N ILE A 114 14.71 -0.85 -0.83
CA ILE A 114 13.68 -1.44 0.05
C ILE A 114 12.63 -2.25 -0.73
N GLU A 115 12.35 -1.89 -1.98
CA GLU A 115 11.46 -2.68 -2.83
C GLU A 115 12.12 -3.98 -3.29
N ILE A 116 13.43 -3.97 -3.55
CA ILE A 116 14.20 -5.20 -3.79
C ILE A 116 14.12 -6.12 -2.55
N ALA A 117 14.31 -5.57 -1.35
CA ALA A 117 14.17 -6.32 -0.10
C ALA A 117 12.75 -6.90 0.06
N ASP A 118 11.71 -6.14 -0.30
CA ASP A 118 10.31 -6.59 -0.24
C ASP A 118 10.02 -7.73 -1.21
N VAL A 119 10.47 -7.61 -2.46
CA VAL A 119 10.35 -8.69 -3.45
C VAL A 119 11.00 -9.96 -2.89
N LEU A 120 12.24 -9.88 -2.43
CA LEU A 120 12.97 -11.05 -1.92
C LEU A 120 12.32 -11.63 -0.65
N ALA A 121 11.88 -10.80 0.30
CA ALA A 121 11.15 -11.25 1.48
C ALA A 121 9.84 -11.96 1.11
N GLN A 122 9.11 -11.46 0.11
CA GLN A 122 7.91 -12.10 -0.40
C GLN A 122 8.20 -13.43 -1.12
N GLN A 123 9.31 -13.54 -1.86
CA GLN A 123 9.72 -14.79 -2.49
C GLN A 123 10.09 -15.86 -1.45
N GLU A 124 10.79 -15.48 -0.37
CA GLU A 124 11.10 -16.39 0.75
C GLU A 124 9.81 -16.90 1.40
N LYS A 125 8.87 -15.99 1.69
CA LYS A 125 7.55 -16.34 2.22
C LYS A 125 6.77 -17.29 1.29
N ASN A 126 7.00 -17.19 -0.02
CA ASN A 126 6.40 -18.07 -1.03
C ASN A 126 7.18 -19.40 -1.21
N GLY A 127 8.20 -19.67 -0.40
CA GLY A 127 8.94 -20.93 -0.36
C GLY A 127 10.27 -20.94 -1.13
N TYR A 128 10.72 -19.79 -1.65
CA TYR A 128 12.06 -19.71 -2.24
C TYR A 128 13.13 -19.81 -1.14
N GLN A 129 13.96 -20.84 -1.21
CA GLN A 129 14.97 -21.15 -0.18
C GLN A 129 16.28 -20.37 -0.41
N GLY A 130 17.06 -20.20 0.66
CA GLY A 130 18.41 -19.63 0.59
C GLY A 130 18.48 -18.10 0.59
N LEU A 131 17.37 -17.41 0.88
CA LEU A 131 17.35 -15.95 1.05
C LEU A 131 17.60 -15.57 2.51
N ASP A 132 18.46 -14.57 2.73
CA ASP A 132 18.75 -14.04 4.06
C ASP A 132 17.69 -13.02 4.50
N LYS A 133 16.57 -13.51 5.04
CA LYS A 133 15.51 -12.63 5.55
C LYS A 133 16.00 -11.71 6.67
N ALA A 134 17.03 -12.12 7.43
CA ALA A 134 17.55 -11.32 8.53
C ALA A 134 18.24 -10.06 7.99
N ALA A 135 18.97 -10.18 6.88
CA ALA A 135 19.55 -9.02 6.18
C ALA A 135 18.48 -8.05 5.67
N PHE A 136 17.39 -8.55 5.08
CA PHE A 136 16.28 -7.70 4.62
C PHE A 136 15.62 -6.96 5.78
N ALA A 137 15.33 -7.68 6.87
CA ALA A 137 14.76 -7.09 8.08
C ALA A 137 15.71 -6.06 8.72
N GLN A 138 17.01 -6.35 8.80
CA GLN A 138 18.00 -5.42 9.33
C GLN A 138 18.04 -4.12 8.51
N TYR A 139 18.04 -4.23 7.18
CA TYR A 139 17.99 -3.06 6.31
C TYR A 139 16.70 -2.25 6.52
N ALA A 140 15.55 -2.91 6.58
CA ALA A 140 14.26 -2.27 6.82
C ALA A 140 14.20 -1.55 8.18
N ARG A 141 14.76 -2.11 9.26
CA ARG A 141 14.85 -1.43 10.57
C ARG A 141 15.56 -0.08 10.48
N GLY A 142 16.63 0.00 9.67
CA GLY A 142 17.37 1.25 9.47
C GLY A 142 16.57 2.34 8.73
N LEU A 143 15.46 1.99 8.10
CA LEU A 143 14.64 2.88 7.27
C LEU A 143 13.26 3.21 7.87
N ILE A 144 12.84 2.52 8.94
CA ILE A 144 11.49 2.69 9.50
C ILE A 144 11.22 4.10 10.03
N THR A 145 12.27 4.82 10.44
CA THR A 145 12.19 6.21 10.91
C THR A 145 12.51 7.23 9.82
N SER A 146 12.55 6.82 8.55
CA SER A 146 12.81 7.73 7.44
C SER A 146 11.81 8.88 7.38
N ASN A 147 12.29 10.07 7.00
CA ASN A 147 11.44 11.21 6.68
C ASN A 147 10.69 11.01 5.36
N ASP A 148 11.17 10.09 4.52
CA ASP A 148 10.43 9.64 3.35
C ASP A 148 9.37 8.62 3.78
N THR A 149 8.12 9.06 3.85
CA THR A 149 6.97 8.25 4.27
C THR A 149 6.81 6.99 3.42
N GLN A 150 7.11 7.02 2.11
CA GLN A 150 7.00 5.84 1.26
C GLN A 150 8.04 4.79 1.68
N VAL A 151 9.28 5.22 1.90
CA VAL A 151 10.37 4.35 2.36
C VAL A 151 10.06 3.77 3.74
N ALA A 152 9.61 4.59 4.68
CA ALA A 152 9.26 4.14 6.02
C ALA A 152 8.11 3.12 6.01
N ASN A 153 7.05 3.39 5.25
CA ASN A 153 5.92 2.47 5.12
C ASN A 153 6.34 1.14 4.50
N GLN A 154 7.13 1.19 3.43
CA GLN A 154 7.63 -0.01 2.76
C GLN A 154 8.55 -0.82 3.68
N ALA A 155 9.37 -0.15 4.50
CA ALA A 155 10.17 -0.82 5.52
C ALA A 155 9.30 -1.58 6.54
N MET A 156 8.18 -1.01 7.01
CA MET A 156 7.25 -1.72 7.90
C MET A 156 6.73 -2.99 7.25
N LEU A 157 6.34 -2.94 5.97
CA LEU A 157 5.84 -4.11 5.24
C LEU A 157 6.91 -5.21 5.16
N VAL A 158 8.17 -4.86 4.85
CA VAL A 158 9.29 -5.81 4.82
C VAL A 158 9.49 -6.47 6.19
N LEU A 159 9.40 -5.72 7.30
CA LEU A 159 9.49 -6.28 8.65
C LEU A 159 8.33 -7.24 8.95
N GLY A 160 7.12 -6.88 8.51
CA GLY A 160 5.93 -7.73 8.64
C GLY A 160 6.09 -9.07 7.92
N ILE A 161 6.57 -9.03 6.66
CA ILE A 161 6.79 -10.24 5.84
C ILE A 161 7.95 -11.07 6.39
N SER A 162 9.04 -10.44 6.81
CA SER A 162 10.19 -11.12 7.42
C SER A 162 9.82 -11.89 8.68
N GLY A 163 8.75 -11.48 9.37
CA GLY A 163 8.14 -12.27 10.43
C GLY A 163 9.04 -12.50 11.65
N SER A 164 9.92 -11.54 11.97
CA SER A 164 10.74 -11.61 13.18
C SER A 164 9.94 -11.19 14.41
N ALA A 165 10.06 -11.94 15.51
CA ALA A 165 9.42 -11.58 16.77
C ALA A 165 10.02 -10.30 17.38
N ALA A 166 11.29 -10.00 17.09
CA ALA A 166 11.97 -8.80 17.59
C ALA A 166 11.36 -7.49 17.04
N ASP A 167 10.66 -7.57 15.91
CA ASP A 167 10.07 -6.39 15.25
C ASP A 167 8.66 -6.07 15.75
N MET A 168 8.07 -6.93 16.57
CA MET A 168 6.68 -6.80 17.01
C MET A 168 6.43 -5.53 17.82
N SER A 169 7.29 -5.24 18.81
CA SER A 169 7.15 -4.02 19.62
C SER A 169 7.34 -2.76 18.80
N LEU A 170 8.21 -2.81 17.78
CA LEU A 170 8.47 -1.69 16.89
C LEU A 170 7.25 -1.42 15.99
N LEU A 171 6.67 -2.46 15.38
CA LEU A 171 5.47 -2.36 14.56
C LEU A 171 4.24 -1.94 15.38
N GLU A 172 4.10 -2.42 16.63
CA GLU A 172 3.06 -1.99 17.56
C GLU A 172 3.14 -0.47 17.81
N GLY A 173 4.34 0.05 18.10
CA GLY A 173 4.56 1.49 18.29
C GLY A 173 4.22 2.32 17.04
N MET A 174 4.55 1.81 15.84
CA MET A 174 4.18 2.49 14.58
C MET A 174 2.68 2.45 14.30
N ALA A 175 1.98 1.41 14.75
CA ALA A 175 0.52 1.31 14.66
C ALA A 175 -0.21 2.23 15.67
N GLU A 176 0.52 2.96 16.50
CA GLU A 176 -0.01 4.00 17.38
C GLU A 176 0.34 5.42 16.89
N ASP A 177 1.14 5.54 15.82
CA ASP A 177 1.52 6.83 15.23
C ASP A 177 0.28 7.60 14.75
N ILE A 178 0.29 8.92 14.90
CA ILE A 178 -0.78 9.81 14.45
C ILE A 178 -0.90 9.83 12.93
N ALA A 179 0.18 9.59 12.18
CA ALA A 179 0.17 9.61 10.73
C ALA A 179 -0.58 8.41 10.15
N GLU A 180 -1.69 8.67 9.45
CA GLU A 180 -2.57 7.63 8.89
C GLU A 180 -1.82 6.61 8.02
N SER A 181 -0.90 7.07 7.17
CA SER A 181 -0.18 6.18 6.25
C SER A 181 0.74 5.19 6.98
N ARG A 182 1.39 5.63 8.06
CA ARG A 182 2.23 4.78 8.92
C ARG A 182 1.39 3.80 9.72
N PHE A 183 0.27 4.28 10.28
CA PHE A 183 -0.70 3.42 10.95
C PHE A 183 -1.14 2.26 10.05
N ARG A 184 -1.58 2.56 8.81
CA ARG A 184 -2.04 1.54 7.86
C ARG A 184 -0.94 0.54 7.51
N ALA A 185 0.26 1.02 7.23
CA ALA A 185 1.40 0.17 6.91
C ALA A 185 1.78 -0.76 8.07
N ALA A 186 1.82 -0.23 9.30
CA ALA A 186 2.12 -1.01 10.50
C ALA A 186 1.06 -2.08 10.79
N VAL A 187 -0.23 -1.76 10.65
CA VAL A 187 -1.33 -2.72 10.83
C VAL A 187 -1.27 -3.85 9.79
N ILE A 188 -0.98 -3.52 8.52
CA ILE A 188 -0.78 -4.52 7.46
C ILE A 188 0.45 -5.40 7.78
N ALA A 189 1.56 -4.79 8.21
CA ALA A 189 2.76 -5.50 8.59
C ALA A 189 2.52 -6.47 9.75
N LEU A 190 1.79 -6.03 10.79
CA LEU A 190 1.36 -6.89 11.90
C LEU A 190 0.50 -8.05 11.39
N ALA A 191 -0.47 -7.80 10.50
CA ALA A 191 -1.31 -8.86 9.96
C ALA A 191 -0.53 -9.92 9.16
N HIS A 192 0.55 -9.52 8.48
CA HIS A 192 1.44 -10.43 7.75
C HIS A 192 2.45 -11.16 8.62
N ASN A 193 2.76 -10.66 9.82
CA ASN A 193 3.76 -11.25 10.70
C ASN A 193 3.22 -12.49 11.44
N CYS A 194 3.95 -13.59 11.35
CA CYS A 194 3.58 -14.86 11.97
C CYS A 194 3.67 -14.88 13.49
N ASN A 195 4.33 -13.91 14.11
CA ASN A 195 4.38 -13.76 15.57
C ASN A 195 3.26 -12.88 16.12
N THR A 196 2.42 -12.30 15.26
CA THR A 196 1.27 -11.52 15.68
C THR A 196 0.21 -12.42 16.31
N THR A 197 -0.17 -12.10 17.55
CA THR A 197 -1.21 -12.80 18.29
C THR A 197 -2.52 -12.01 18.25
N SER A 198 -3.66 -12.68 18.40
CA SER A 198 -4.96 -12.00 18.55
C SER A 198 -4.94 -11.05 19.75
N ALA A 199 -4.31 -11.45 20.86
CA ALA A 199 -4.19 -10.63 22.07
C ALA A 199 -3.45 -9.30 21.81
N LEU A 200 -2.41 -9.30 20.98
CA LEU A 200 -1.70 -8.08 20.59
C LEU A 200 -2.61 -7.15 19.77
N LEU A 201 -3.38 -7.70 18.83
CA LEU A 201 -4.31 -6.91 18.01
C LEU A 201 -5.49 -6.39 18.84
N ASP A 202 -5.98 -7.17 19.80
CA ASP A 202 -7.04 -6.76 20.72
C ASP A 202 -6.56 -5.61 21.63
N LYS A 203 -5.33 -5.72 22.17
CA LYS A 203 -4.68 -4.64 22.94
C LYS A 203 -4.49 -3.37 22.11
N LEU A 204 -4.06 -3.50 20.86
CA LEU A 204 -3.94 -2.37 19.95
C LEU A 204 -5.30 -1.71 19.72
N GLN A 205 -6.32 -2.49 19.36
CA GLN A 205 -7.69 -2.01 19.11
C GLN A 205 -8.27 -1.23 20.30
N ALA A 206 -8.01 -1.69 21.53
CA ALA A 206 -8.46 -1.03 22.75
C ALA A 206 -7.83 0.35 22.98
N ARG A 207 -6.63 0.61 22.43
CA ARG A 207 -5.90 1.89 22.56
C ARG A 207 -6.20 2.88 21.43
N LEU A 208 -6.79 2.42 20.33
CA LEU A 208 -7.21 3.30 19.24
C LEU A 208 -8.43 4.10 19.69
N ASN A 209 -8.40 5.42 19.47
CA ASN A 209 -9.53 6.30 19.80
C ASN A 209 -10.46 6.50 18.60
N GLU A 210 -9.89 6.58 17.41
CA GLU A 210 -10.61 6.92 16.18
C GLU A 210 -11.30 5.69 15.58
N THR A 211 -12.58 5.83 15.25
CA THR A 211 -13.42 4.74 14.68
C THR A 211 -12.80 4.15 13.42
N TRP A 212 -12.36 4.99 12.48
CA TRP A 212 -11.79 4.51 11.21
C TRP A 212 -10.52 3.65 11.41
N ARG A 213 -9.73 3.89 12.46
CA ARG A 213 -8.56 3.07 12.78
C ARG A 213 -8.98 1.69 13.29
N LYS A 214 -10.00 1.64 14.13
CA LYS A 214 -10.57 0.38 14.63
C LYS A 214 -11.15 -0.43 13.48
N ASP A 215 -11.90 0.22 12.60
CA ASP A 215 -12.50 -0.41 11.42
C ASP A 215 -11.41 -0.97 10.51
N PHE A 216 -10.38 -0.17 10.20
CA PHE A 216 -9.27 -0.64 9.38
C PHE A 216 -8.52 -1.83 9.98
N LEU A 217 -8.29 -1.83 11.30
CA LEU A 217 -7.68 -2.96 12.00
C LEU A 217 -8.57 -4.22 11.93
N ALA A 218 -9.88 -4.07 12.14
CA ALA A 218 -10.83 -5.18 12.06
C ALA A 218 -10.90 -5.77 10.63
N GLU A 219 -11.02 -4.91 9.61
CA GLU A 219 -11.01 -5.32 8.20
C GLU A 219 -9.71 -6.03 7.81
N THR A 220 -8.57 -5.51 8.28
CA THR A 220 -7.26 -6.13 8.01
C THR A 220 -7.17 -7.51 8.65
N ARG A 221 -7.68 -7.69 9.88
CA ARG A 221 -7.73 -8.99 10.55
C ARG A 221 -8.55 -10.00 9.76
N GLU A 222 -9.75 -9.60 9.32
CA GLU A 222 -10.64 -10.44 8.53
C GLU A 222 -10.00 -10.81 7.19
N LYS A 223 -9.43 -9.84 6.49
CA LYS A 223 -8.86 -10.03 5.17
C LYS A 223 -7.63 -10.92 5.16
N PHE A 224 -6.73 -10.78 6.13
CA PHE A 224 -5.44 -11.46 6.11
C PHE A 224 -5.35 -12.67 7.03
N GLY A 225 -6.22 -12.79 8.04
CA GLY A 225 -6.25 -13.91 8.98
C GLY A 225 -6.30 -15.29 8.29
N PRO A 226 -7.25 -15.54 7.36
CA PRO A 226 -7.37 -16.82 6.67
C PRO A 226 -6.18 -17.17 5.74
N PHE A 227 -5.48 -16.15 5.23
CA PHE A 227 -4.41 -16.33 4.24
C PHE A 227 -3.01 -16.18 4.85
N ARG A 228 -2.90 -16.08 6.18
CA ARG A 228 -1.63 -16.03 6.87
C ARG A 228 -0.98 -17.40 6.87
N VAL A 229 -0.28 -17.71 5.77
CA VAL A 229 0.57 -18.90 5.66
C VAL A 229 1.80 -18.66 6.54
N CYS A 230 1.80 -19.30 7.71
CA CYS A 230 2.97 -19.37 8.57
C CYS A 230 3.53 -20.77 8.49
N PRO A 231 4.85 -20.93 8.32
CA PRO A 231 5.45 -22.25 8.49
C PRO A 231 5.00 -22.79 9.85
N SER A 232 4.47 -24.01 9.86
CA SER A 232 4.16 -24.70 11.11
C SER A 232 5.42 -24.62 11.95
N ARG A 233 5.31 -24.07 13.17
CA ARG A 233 6.42 -24.13 14.13
C ARG A 233 6.77 -25.61 14.22
N SER A 234 7.88 -26.03 13.63
CA SER A 234 8.47 -27.31 13.93
C SER A 234 8.68 -27.27 15.44
N ALA A 235 7.99 -28.16 16.14
CA ALA A 235 8.15 -28.33 17.58
C ALA A 235 9.62 -28.70 17.79
N GLY A 236 10.41 -27.70 18.19
CA GLY A 236 11.76 -27.84 18.72
C GLY A 236 11.71 -27.79 20.23
#